data_AF-A0A8J8JYZ1-F1
#
_entry.id   AF-A0A8J8JYZ1-F1
#
_cell.length_a   1.000
_cell.length_b   1.000
_cell.length_c   1.000
_cell.angle_alpha   90.00
_cell.angle_beta   90.00
_cell.angle_gamma   90.00
#
_symmetry.space_group_name_H-M   'P 1'
#
loop_
_entity.id
_entity.type
_entity.pdbx_description
1 polymer ?
#
loop_
_entity_poly.entity_id
_entity_poly.type
_entity_poly.pdbx_seq_one_letter_code
_entity_poly.pdbx_strand_id
1 'polypeptide(L)'
;AKEPRFLNNWVLTPHPGEAARLLNSTTTAIAKDRFAAVLAIQKQYGGVVVLKGAGTLISHADEISLSTTGNPGMATAGMGDTWTGMMAGLLAQGLALEVATRTAVYLHGKAADLSAQQQGEIGLLASDLMPFIRKLVNQ
;
A
#
# COMPACT_ATOMS: atom_id res chain seq x y z
N ALA A 1 2.00 -15.82 11.69
CA ALA A 1 3.44 -16.15 11.57
C ALA A 1 3.88 -17.01 12.76
N LYS A 2 4.96 -17.80 12.64
CA LYS A 2 5.43 -18.69 13.73
C LYS A 2 5.94 -17.91 14.96
N GLU A 3 6.51 -16.72 14.76
CA GLU A 3 7.00 -15.83 15.81
C GLU A 3 6.70 -14.36 15.43
N PRO A 4 5.60 -13.77 15.91
CA PRO A 4 5.30 -12.36 15.63
C PRO A 4 6.28 -11.45 16.37
N ARG A 5 6.77 -10.42 15.67
CA ARG A 5 7.58 -9.34 16.26
C ARG A 5 6.81 -8.04 16.18
N PHE A 6 6.76 -7.32 17.28
CA PHE A 6 6.15 -6.00 17.35
C PHE A 6 7.23 -4.93 17.18
N LEU A 7 7.14 -4.12 16.12
CA LEU A 7 8.06 -3.03 15.83
C LEU A 7 7.27 -1.77 15.43
N ASN A 8 7.65 -0.62 15.97
CA ASN A 8 7.00 0.65 15.64
C ASN A 8 7.60 1.35 14.41
N ASN A 9 8.78 0.91 13.97
CA ASN A 9 9.59 1.58 12.96
C ASN A 9 9.67 0.79 11.64
N TRP A 10 8.57 0.16 11.22
CA TRP A 10 8.51 -0.56 9.96
C TRP A 10 7.16 -0.44 9.28
N VAL A 11 7.14 -0.80 8.00
CA VAL A 11 5.93 -0.88 7.18
C VAL A 11 5.74 -2.30 6.69
N LEU A 12 4.58 -2.88 6.99
CA LEU A 12 4.17 -4.17 6.46
C LEU A 12 3.22 -3.93 5.28
N THR A 13 3.47 -4.55 4.14
CA THR A 13 2.67 -4.34 2.91
C THR A 13 1.98 -5.60 2.41
N PRO A 14 1.26 -6.36 3.25
CA PRO A 14 0.72 -7.66 2.85
C PRO A 14 -0.34 -7.53 1.74
N HIS A 15 -0.28 -8.42 0.76
CA HIS A 15 -1.47 -8.79 -0.03
C HIS A 15 -2.39 -9.72 0.79
N PRO A 16 -3.64 -10.01 0.36
CA PRO A 16 -4.58 -10.80 1.17
C PRO A 16 -4.04 -12.18 1.61
N GLY A 17 -3.31 -12.87 0.73
CA GLY A 17 -2.61 -14.13 1.08
C GLY A 17 -1.53 -13.97 2.16
N GLU A 18 -0.72 -12.91 2.11
CA GLU A 18 0.26 -12.60 3.14
C GLU A 18 -0.41 -12.25 4.48
N ALA A 19 -1.49 -11.46 4.42
CA ALA A 19 -2.29 -11.09 5.59
C ALA A 19 -2.88 -12.33 6.28
N ALA A 20 -3.43 -13.27 5.50
CA ALA A 20 -3.94 -14.54 6.00
C ALA A 20 -2.85 -15.33 6.75
N ARG A 21 -1.63 -15.40 6.20
CA ARG A 21 -0.48 -16.05 6.85
C ARG A 21 0.01 -15.31 8.11
N LEU A 22 -0.05 -13.97 8.12
CA LEU A 22 0.31 -13.18 9.31
C LEU A 22 -0.66 -13.45 10.46
N LEU A 23 -1.96 -13.52 10.18
CA LEU A 23 -3.04 -13.72 11.15
C LEU A 23 -3.40 -15.19 11.41
N ASN A 24 -2.70 -16.15 10.79
CA ASN A 24 -3.05 -17.58 10.85
C ASN A 24 -4.53 -17.85 10.49
N SER A 25 -4.97 -17.23 9.39
CA SER A 25 -6.34 -17.22 8.91
C SER A 25 -6.40 -17.61 7.42
N THR A 26 -7.56 -17.46 6.77
CA THR A 26 -7.75 -17.73 5.34
C THR A 26 -7.93 -16.44 4.55
N THR A 27 -7.61 -16.44 3.26
CA THR A 27 -7.85 -15.30 2.37
C THR A 27 -9.32 -14.90 2.32
N THR A 28 -10.23 -15.87 2.39
CA THR A 28 -11.68 -15.64 2.49
C THR A 28 -12.06 -14.85 3.74
N ALA A 29 -11.48 -15.19 4.89
CA ALA A 29 -11.72 -14.45 6.12
C ALA A 29 -11.16 -13.01 6.04
N ILE A 30 -9.98 -12.82 5.45
CA ILE A 30 -9.41 -11.47 5.19
C ILE A 30 -10.32 -10.66 4.27
N ALA A 31 -10.83 -11.27 3.20
CA ALA A 31 -11.70 -10.60 2.23
C ALA A 31 -13.07 -10.22 2.82
N LYS A 32 -13.58 -11.03 3.77
CA LYS A 32 -14.85 -10.78 4.45
C LYS A 32 -14.82 -9.52 5.32
N ASP A 33 -13.71 -9.28 6.02
CA ASP A 33 -13.53 -8.08 6.84
C ASP A 33 -12.08 -7.58 6.81
N ARG A 34 -11.80 -6.76 5.80
CA ARG A 34 -10.46 -6.19 5.58
C ARG A 34 -10.08 -5.15 6.63
N PHE A 35 -11.06 -4.44 7.20
CA PHE A 35 -10.84 -3.44 8.23
C PHE A 35 -10.40 -4.09 9.54
N ALA A 36 -11.10 -5.15 9.97
CA ALA A 36 -10.68 -5.93 11.13
C ALA A 36 -9.31 -6.59 10.89
N ALA A 37 -9.06 -7.11 9.69
CA ALA A 37 -7.79 -7.73 9.36
C ALA A 37 -6.60 -6.75 9.44
N VAL A 38 -6.69 -5.56 8.85
CA VAL A 38 -5.59 -4.59 8.87
C VAL A 38 -5.31 -4.08 10.28
N LEU A 39 -6.35 -3.87 11.10
CA LEU A 39 -6.21 -3.53 12.52
C LEU A 39 -5.56 -4.66 13.32
N ALA A 40 -5.98 -5.91 13.11
CA ALA A 40 -5.41 -7.06 13.81
C ALA A 40 -3.92 -7.21 13.50
N ILE A 41 -3.51 -7.01 12.24
CA ILE A 41 -2.09 -7.04 11.86
C ILE A 41 -1.36 -5.87 12.54
N GLN A 42 -1.90 -4.66 12.49
CA GLN A 42 -1.24 -3.50 13.11
C GLN A 42 -1.08 -3.67 14.62
N LYS A 43 -2.08 -4.21 15.32
CA LYS A 43 -1.99 -4.52 16.76
C LYS A 43 -0.97 -5.61 17.07
N GLN A 44 -0.87 -6.63 16.23
CA GLN A 44 0.03 -7.76 16.47
C GLN A 44 1.49 -7.44 16.13
N TYR A 45 1.73 -6.60 15.12
CA TYR A 45 3.06 -6.38 14.55
C TYR A 45 3.58 -4.94 14.70
N GLY A 46 2.75 -3.99 15.11
CA GLY A 46 3.12 -2.58 15.27
C GLY A 46 3.35 -1.85 13.94
N GLY A 47 3.80 -0.59 14.04
CA GLY A 47 4.19 0.23 12.90
C GLY A 47 3.03 0.57 11.97
N VAL A 48 3.31 0.69 10.67
CA VAL A 48 2.31 0.98 9.64
C VAL A 48 2.00 -0.30 8.86
N VAL A 49 0.73 -0.61 8.66
CA VAL A 49 0.30 -1.78 7.87
C VAL A 49 -0.49 -1.32 6.67
N VAL A 50 -0.08 -1.73 5.48
CA VAL A 50 -0.77 -1.48 4.22
C VAL A 50 -1.33 -2.77 3.64
N LEU A 51 -2.62 -3.00 3.82
CA LEU A 51 -3.32 -4.15 3.25
C LEU A 51 -3.72 -3.87 1.80
N LYS A 52 -2.93 -4.42 0.87
CA LYS A 52 -3.10 -4.23 -0.58
C LYS A 52 -4.40 -4.85 -1.09
N GLY A 53 -5.01 -4.22 -2.08
CA GLY A 53 -6.26 -4.63 -2.74
C GLY A 53 -7.02 -3.42 -3.28
N ALA A 54 -8.14 -3.67 -3.97
CA ALA A 54 -9.05 -2.60 -4.42
C ALA A 54 -9.52 -1.80 -3.19
N GLY A 55 -9.26 -0.49 -3.16
CA GLY A 55 -9.39 0.30 -1.94
C GLY A 55 -8.36 -0.14 -0.89
N THR A 56 -7.09 0.19 -1.10
CA THR A 56 -6.00 -0.20 -0.19
C THR A 56 -6.22 0.43 1.19
N LEU A 57 -6.05 -0.37 2.25
CA LEU A 57 -6.20 0.09 3.63
C LEU A 57 -4.84 0.31 4.27
N ILE A 58 -4.68 1.40 5.01
CA ILE A 58 -3.47 1.76 5.74
C ILE A 58 -3.85 1.91 7.21
N SER A 59 -3.21 1.18 8.10
CA SER A 59 -3.43 1.25 9.55
C SER A 59 -2.17 1.70 10.27
N HIS A 60 -2.32 2.64 11.21
CA HIS A 60 -1.26 3.11 12.11
C HIS A 60 -1.91 3.66 13.39
N ALA A 61 -1.40 3.26 14.56
CA ALA A 61 -1.89 3.71 15.87
C ALA A 61 -3.43 3.61 16.03
N ASP A 62 -4.01 2.45 15.67
CA ASP A 62 -5.45 2.17 15.67
C ASP A 62 -6.32 3.00 14.72
N GLU A 63 -5.74 3.92 13.94
CA GLU A 63 -6.44 4.64 12.88
C GLU A 63 -6.33 3.90 11.55
N ILE A 64 -7.39 3.98 10.73
CA ILE A 64 -7.43 3.40 9.39
C ILE A 64 -7.70 4.49 8.36
N SER A 65 -6.84 4.54 7.34
CA SER A 65 -7.07 5.30 6.11
C SER A 65 -7.43 4.36 4.96
N LEU A 66 -8.36 4.78 4.10
CA LEU A 66 -8.70 4.11 2.85
C LEU A 66 -8.14 4.92 1.67
N SER A 67 -7.36 4.28 0.81
CA SER A 67 -6.96 4.86 -0.46
C SER A 67 -8.09 4.71 -1.48
N THR A 68 -8.51 5.83 -2.06
CA THR A 68 -9.54 5.90 -3.11
C THR A 68 -8.95 6.03 -4.52
N THR A 69 -7.63 5.97 -4.65
CA THR A 69 -6.90 6.12 -5.93
C THR A 69 -6.40 4.78 -6.44
N GLY A 70 -6.20 4.68 -7.75
CA GLY A 70 -5.73 3.49 -8.44
C GLY A 70 -6.85 2.76 -9.16
N ASN A 71 -6.44 1.86 -10.06
CA ASN A 71 -7.33 1.18 -11.00
C ASN A 71 -6.91 -0.30 -11.22
N PRO A 72 -7.76 -1.12 -11.86
CA PRO A 72 -7.47 -2.53 -12.11
C PRO A 72 -6.18 -2.80 -12.90
N GLY A 73 -5.73 -1.87 -13.75
CA GLY A 73 -4.47 -1.98 -14.49
C GLY A 73 -3.23 -2.12 -13.61
N MET A 74 -3.33 -1.73 -12.33
CA MET A 74 -2.25 -1.87 -11.35
C MET A 74 -2.02 -3.32 -10.88
N ALA A 75 -2.84 -4.28 -11.29
CA ALA A 75 -2.67 -5.70 -10.97
C ALA A 75 -1.57 -6.37 -11.83
N THR A 76 -0.39 -5.75 -11.90
CA THR A 76 0.77 -6.17 -12.69
C THR A 76 2.06 -6.20 -11.85
N ALA A 77 3.09 -6.86 -12.37
CA ALA A 77 4.39 -6.96 -11.70
C ALA A 77 5.07 -5.58 -11.54
N GLY A 78 5.87 -5.42 -10.48
CA GLY A 78 6.67 -4.21 -10.23
C GLY A 78 5.93 -3.06 -9.53
N MET A 79 4.60 -3.04 -9.50
CA MET A 79 3.82 -1.98 -8.82
C MET A 79 4.15 -1.89 -7.32
N GLY A 80 4.35 -3.04 -6.67
CA GLY A 80 4.78 -3.12 -5.27
C GLY A 80 6.22 -2.66 -5.03
N ASP A 81 7.08 -2.66 -6.04
CA ASP A 81 8.47 -2.20 -5.92
C ASP A 81 8.52 -0.68 -6.10
N THR A 82 7.75 -0.14 -7.05
CA THR A 82 7.66 1.31 -7.33
C THR A 82 7.26 2.11 -6.10
N TRP A 83 6.12 1.81 -5.46
CA TRP A 83 5.70 2.58 -4.29
C TRP A 83 6.61 2.35 -3.05
N THR A 84 7.33 1.22 -2.98
CA THR A 84 8.28 0.94 -1.90
C THR A 84 9.48 1.86 -2.04
N GLY A 85 9.99 2.04 -3.26
CA GLY A 85 11.01 3.04 -3.57
C GLY A 85 10.54 4.47 -3.29
N MET A 86 9.31 4.82 -3.66
CA MET A 86 8.72 6.13 -3.34
C MET A 86 8.67 6.37 -1.82
N MET A 87 8.15 5.40 -1.07
CA MET A 87 8.07 5.48 0.39
C MET A 87 9.46 5.62 1.02
N ALA A 88 10.43 4.82 0.58
CA ALA A 88 11.82 4.94 1.05
C ALA A 88 12.41 6.32 0.77
N GLY A 89 12.18 6.88 -0.43
CA GLY A 89 12.62 8.23 -0.78
C GLY A 89 11.97 9.32 0.08
N LEU A 90 10.68 9.18 0.41
CA LEU A 90 9.97 10.11 1.30
C LEU A 90 10.48 10.00 2.75
N LEU A 91 10.74 8.79 3.24
CA LEU A 91 11.37 8.57 4.55
C LEU A 91 12.77 9.19 4.62
N ALA A 92 13.58 9.03 3.57
CA ALA A 92 14.91 9.61 3.49
C ALA A 92 14.90 11.16 3.48
N GLN A 93 13.79 11.77 3.05
CA GLN A 93 13.55 13.22 3.13
C GLN A 93 13.10 13.69 4.52
N GLY A 94 12.93 12.78 5.48
CA GLY A 94 12.58 13.10 6.86
C GLY A 94 11.08 13.08 7.17
N LEU A 95 10.25 12.57 6.27
CA LEU A 95 8.82 12.40 6.57
C LEU A 95 8.61 11.31 7.63
N ALA A 96 7.62 11.51 8.49
CA ALA A 96 7.19 10.50 9.44
C ALA A 96 6.71 9.23 8.72
N LEU A 97 6.86 8.07 9.38
CA LEU A 97 6.62 6.76 8.78
C LEU A 97 5.22 6.65 8.13
N GLU A 98 4.20 7.02 8.88
CA GLU A 98 2.81 7.00 8.44
C GLU A 98 2.53 7.99 7.30
N VAL A 99 3.08 9.20 7.38
CA VAL A 99 2.93 10.25 6.36
C VAL A 99 3.60 9.82 5.05
N ALA A 100 4.81 9.26 5.12
CA ALA A 100 5.54 8.77 3.96
C ALA A 100 4.78 7.60 3.30
N THR A 101 4.25 6.67 4.08
CA THR A 101 3.44 5.56 3.56
C THR A 101 2.18 6.07 2.87
N ARG A 102 1.35 6.89 3.54
CA ARG A 102 0.10 7.41 2.96
C ARG A 102 0.34 8.21 1.69
N THR A 103 1.36 9.07 1.71
CA THR A 103 1.76 9.86 0.54
C THR A 103 2.18 8.96 -0.62
N ALA A 104 3.01 7.93 -0.37
CA ALA A 104 3.42 6.99 -1.40
C ALA A 104 2.23 6.22 -2.00
N VAL A 105 1.31 5.71 -1.17
CA VAL A 105 0.09 5.01 -1.63
C VAL A 105 -0.76 5.91 -2.51
N TYR A 106 -1.02 7.13 -2.04
CA TYR A 106 -1.85 8.10 -2.76
C TYR A 106 -1.23 8.48 -4.10
N LEU A 107 0.04 8.91 -4.11
CA LEU A 107 0.72 9.34 -5.33
C LEU A 107 0.83 8.21 -6.35
N HIS A 108 1.11 6.98 -5.88
CA HIS A 108 1.19 5.80 -6.74
C HIS A 108 -0.15 5.48 -7.41
N GLY A 109 -1.24 5.44 -6.64
CA GLY A 109 -2.58 5.22 -7.20
C GLY A 109 -3.01 6.37 -8.14
N LYS A 110 -2.77 7.62 -7.74
CA LYS A 110 -3.09 8.79 -8.55
C LYS A 110 -2.31 8.81 -9.87
N ALA A 111 -1.04 8.42 -9.84
CA ALA A 111 -0.22 8.29 -11.04
C ALA A 111 -0.78 7.22 -12.00
N ALA A 112 -1.20 6.08 -11.47
CA ALA A 112 -1.85 5.04 -12.26
C ALA A 112 -3.17 5.53 -12.89
N ASP A 113 -3.99 6.29 -12.15
CA ASP A 113 -5.24 6.85 -12.68
C ASP A 113 -4.98 7.84 -13.81
N LEU A 114 -3.98 8.71 -13.65
CA LEU A 114 -3.59 9.65 -14.70
C LEU A 114 -3.02 8.95 -15.94
N SER A 115 -2.24 7.87 -15.75
CA SER A 115 -1.72 7.07 -16.85
C SER A 115 -2.85 6.38 -17.61
N ALA A 116 -3.77 5.73 -16.88
CA ALA A 116 -4.93 5.06 -17.45
C ALA A 116 -5.86 6.03 -18.21
N GLN A 117 -6.03 7.26 -17.72
CA GLN A 117 -6.80 8.30 -18.44
C GLN A 117 -6.20 8.65 -19.80
N GLN A 118 -4.87 8.52 -19.98
CA GLN A 118 -4.20 8.86 -21.23
C GLN A 118 -4.05 7.66 -22.18
N GLN A 119 -3.79 6.47 -21.63
CA GLN A 119 -3.34 5.32 -22.42
C GLN A 119 -4.20 4.06 -22.21
N GLY A 120 -5.18 4.11 -21.31
CA GLY A 120 -5.98 2.96 -20.91
C GLY A 120 -5.33 2.11 -19.81
N GLU A 121 -6.11 1.19 -19.25
CA GLU A 121 -5.67 0.32 -18.14
C GLU A 121 -4.99 -0.98 -18.61
N ILE A 122 -5.33 -1.46 -19.81
CA ILE A 122 -4.84 -2.73 -20.34
C ILE A 122 -3.37 -2.59 -20.73
N GLY A 123 -2.52 -3.37 -20.07
CA GLY A 123 -1.07 -3.37 -20.32
C GLY A 123 -0.29 -2.32 -19.54
N LEU A 124 -0.93 -1.61 -18.59
CA LEU A 124 -0.26 -0.65 -17.72
C LEU A 124 0.94 -1.31 -17.01
N LEU A 125 2.13 -0.70 -17.14
CA LEU A 125 3.36 -1.15 -16.50
C LEU A 125 3.75 -0.23 -15.35
N ALA A 126 4.51 -0.75 -14.39
CA ALA A 126 5.02 0.03 -13.27
C ALA A 126 5.89 1.24 -13.72
N SER A 127 6.60 1.10 -14.85
CA SER A 127 7.41 2.17 -15.46
C SER A 127 6.57 3.32 -16.02
N ASP A 128 5.33 3.04 -16.43
CA ASP A 128 4.45 4.03 -17.07
C ASP A 128 3.97 5.07 -16.05
N LEU A 129 4.06 4.77 -14.76
CA LEU A 129 3.69 5.67 -13.67
C LEU A 129 4.75 6.75 -13.44
N MET A 130 6.01 6.51 -13.81
CA MET A 130 7.15 7.37 -13.44
C MET A 130 6.99 8.84 -13.87
N PRO A 131 6.55 9.16 -15.11
CA PRO A 131 6.32 10.55 -15.51
C PRO A 131 5.23 11.24 -14.69
N PHE A 132 4.17 10.50 -14.33
CA PHE A 132 3.05 11.01 -13.55
C PHE A 132 3.41 11.19 -12.08
N ILE A 133 4.18 10.27 -11.50
CA ILE A 133 4.74 10.40 -10.15
C ILE A 133 5.59 11.68 -10.07
N ARG A 134 6.53 11.87 -11.02
CA ARG A 134 7.36 13.09 -11.07
C ARG A 134 6.51 14.35 -11.16
N LYS A 135 5.44 14.34 -11.95
CA LYS A 135 4.53 15.50 -12.05
C LYS A 135 3.85 15.78 -10.71
N LEU A 136 3.27 14.76 -10.08
CA LEU A 136 2.48 14.90 -8.85
C LEU A 136 3.32 15.37 -7.65
N VAL A 137 4.58 14.94 -7.53
CA VAL A 137 5.45 15.38 -6.42
C VAL A 137 5.91 16.84 -6.52
N ASN A 138 5.69 17.50 -7.66
CA ASN A 138 6.04 18.91 -7.89
C ASN A 138 4.81 19.84 -7.86
N GLN A 139 3.69 19.38 -7.32
CA GLN A 139 2.44 20.13 -7.17
C GLN A 139 2.14 20.36 -5.69
#